data_AF-A0A2K3KCJ0-F1
#
_entry.id   AF-A0A2K3KCJ0-F1
#
_cell.length_a   1.000
_cell.length_b   1.000
_cell.length_c   1.000
_cell.angle_alpha   90.00
_cell.angle_beta   90.00
_cell.angle_gamma   90.00
#
_symmetry.space_group_name_H-M   'P 1'
#
loop_
_entity.id
_entity.type
_entity.pdbx_description
1 polymer ?
#
loop_
_entity_poly.entity_id
_entity_poly.type
_entity_poly.pdbx_seq_one_letter_code
_entity_poly.pdbx_strand_id
1 'polypeptide(L)'
;MEKLAIVVEEGKEANFKVDENGVVKFHGRVCVPDVPELKKMILEEGHRSGMSIHPGVTKMYQDLKKLFWWPGMKRQISEFVYACLVCQKSKIEHQKPSG
;
A
#
# COMPACT_ATOMS: atom_id res chain seq x y z
N MET A 1 -21.63 -9.10 9.60
CA MET A 1 -21.02 -10.10 8.69
C MET A 1 -20.90 -9.46 7.32
N GLU A 2 -19.81 -8.73 7.08
CA GLU A 2 -19.58 -8.05 5.81
C GLU A 2 -18.71 -8.92 4.91
N LYS A 3 -19.23 -9.18 3.71
CA LYS A 3 -18.68 -10.10 2.71
C LYS A 3 -17.34 -9.55 2.22
N LEU A 4 -16.28 -10.32 2.47
CA LEU A 4 -14.99 -10.18 1.81
C LEU A 4 -15.18 -10.58 0.33
N ALA A 5 -15.55 -9.62 -0.53
CA ALA A 5 -15.61 -9.84 -1.97
C ALA A 5 -14.18 -9.90 -2.52
N ILE A 6 -13.59 -11.10 -2.49
CA ILE A 6 -12.29 -11.37 -3.10
C ILE A 6 -12.54 -11.55 -4.61
N VAL A 7 -12.26 -10.52 -5.40
CA VAL A 7 -12.16 -10.67 -6.86
C VAL A 7 -10.85 -11.42 -7.12
N VAL A 8 -10.96 -12.74 -7.24
CA VAL A 8 -9.87 -13.62 -7.65
C VAL A 8 -9.83 -13.59 -9.17
N GLU A 9 -8.78 -12.97 -9.74
CA GLU A 9 -8.50 -13.17 -11.15
C GLU A 9 -7.95 -14.58 -11.35
N GLU A 10 -8.59 -15.32 -12.25
CA GLU A 10 -8.37 -16.74 -12.53
C GLU A 10 -6.93 -17.07 -12.95
N GLY A 11 -6.40 -18.17 -12.41
CA GLY A 11 -5.32 -18.92 -13.06
C GLY A 11 -3.92 -18.81 -12.42
N LYS A 12 -3.76 -19.33 -11.20
CA LYS A 12 -2.55 -20.03 -10.66
C LYS A 12 -2.75 -20.20 -9.16
N GLU A 13 -2.74 -21.45 -8.69
CA GLU A 13 -2.80 -21.94 -7.29
C GLU A 13 -3.22 -20.89 -6.25
N ALA A 14 -4.41 -21.06 -5.64
CA ALA A 14 -4.92 -20.14 -4.63
C ALA A 14 -3.95 -20.03 -3.44
N ASN A 15 -3.04 -19.06 -3.48
CA ASN A 15 -1.98 -18.83 -2.50
C ASN A 15 -2.49 -18.13 -1.23
N PHE A 16 -3.77 -18.30 -0.92
CA PHE A 16 -4.42 -17.77 0.29
C PHE A 16 -4.31 -18.81 1.41
N LYS A 17 -3.80 -18.38 2.57
CA LYS A 17 -3.69 -19.20 3.78
C LYS A 17 -4.25 -18.43 4.96
N VAL A 18 -4.94 -19.11 5.87
CA VAL A 18 -5.38 -18.53 7.14
C VAL A 18 -4.50 -19.11 8.23
N ASP A 19 -3.93 -18.27 9.09
CA ASP A 19 -3.17 -18.75 10.25
C ASP A 19 -4.08 -19.01 11.47
N GLU A 20 -3.48 -19.56 12.53
CA GLU A 20 -4.13 -19.90 13.80
C GLU A 20 -4.80 -18.71 14.51
N ASN A 21 -4.44 -17.47 14.15
CA ASN A 21 -5.06 -16.25 14.66
C ASN A 21 -6.17 -15.71 13.74
N GLY A 22 -6.53 -16.45 12.68
CA GLY A 22 -7.54 -16.04 11.71
C GLY A 22 -7.05 -15.01 10.69
N VAL A 23 -5.73 -14.77 10.59
CA VAL A 23 -5.17 -13.79 9.64
C VAL A 23 -5.03 -14.44 8.26
N VAL A 24 -5.65 -13.83 7.25
CA VAL A 24 -5.52 -14.25 5.86
C VAL A 24 -4.21 -13.71 5.28
N LYS A 25 -3.43 -14.58 4.62
CA LYS A 25 -2.18 -14.23 3.94
C LYS A 25 -2.23 -14.65 2.47
N PHE A 26 -1.75 -13.79 1.58
CA PHE A 26 -1.57 -14.05 0.15
C PHE A 26 -0.09 -13.99 -0.21
N HIS A 27 0.48 -15.10 -0.69
CA HIS A 27 1.93 -15.24 -0.91
C HIS A 27 2.78 -14.79 0.29
N GLY A 28 2.37 -15.18 1.51
CA GLY A 28 3.07 -14.83 2.76
C GLY A 28 2.86 -13.40 3.26
N ARG A 29 2.05 -12.59 2.58
CA ARG A 29 1.73 -11.20 2.97
C ARG A 29 0.37 -11.15 3.62
N VAL A 30 0.20 -10.33 4.65
CA VAL A 30 -1.09 -10.11 5.33
C VAL A 30 -2.08 -9.43 4.38
N CYS A 31 -3.22 -10.08 4.18
CA CYS A 31 -4.34 -9.50 3.44
C CYS A 31 -5.02 -8.46 4.32
N VAL A 32 -5.05 -7.21 3.85
CA VAL A 32 -5.72 -6.12 4.56
C VAL A 32 -7.20 -6.12 4.15
N PRO A 33 -8.14 -6.26 5.09
CA PRO A 33 -9.57 -6.18 4.79
C PRO A 33 -9.95 -4.81 4.25
N ASP A 34 -11.12 -4.69 3.63
CA ASP A 34 -11.62 -3.43 3.08
C ASP A 34 -12.16 -2.49 4.17
N VAL A 35 -11.29 -2.16 5.13
CA VAL A 35 -11.55 -1.22 6.23
C VAL A 35 -10.71 0.04 5.96
N PRO A 36 -11.33 1.16 5.56
CA PRO A 36 -10.61 2.38 5.17
C PRO A 36 -9.64 2.89 6.24
N GLU A 37 -10.01 2.82 7.51
CA GLU A 37 -9.22 3.28 8.64
C GLU A 37 -7.94 2.45 8.79
N LEU A 38 -8.04 1.13 8.62
CA LEU A 38 -6.89 0.23 8.69
C LEU A 38 -5.91 0.49 7.54
N LYS A 39 -6.42 0.63 6.31
CA LYS A 39 -5.60 0.98 5.15
C LYS A 39 -4.92 2.33 5.36
N LYS A 40 -5.65 3.33 5.86
CA LYS A 40 -5.11 4.65 6.17
C LYS A 40 -3.99 4.60 7.20
N MET A 41 -4.13 3.84 8.29
CA MET A 41 -3.07 3.67 9.28
C MET A 41 -1.79 3.07 8.66
N ILE A 42 -1.92 2.04 7.82
CA ILE A 42 -0.78 1.43 7.12
C ILE A 42 -0.11 2.45 6.17
N LEU A 43 -0.91 3.24 5.45
CA LEU A 43 -0.40 4.28 4.56
C LEU A 43 0.31 5.39 5.33
N GLU A 44 -0.25 5.86 6.45
CA GLU A 44 0.36 6.87 7.31
C GLU A 44 1.70 6.39 7.89
N GLU A 45 1.76 5.17 8.39
CA GLU A 45 2.98 4.58 8.93
C GLU A 45 4.06 4.42 7.86
N GLY A 46 3.69 3.90 6.68
CA GLY A 46 4.60 3.79 5.54
C GLY A 46 5.13 5.15 5.08
N HIS A 47 4.30 6.19 5.15
CA HIS A 47 4.66 7.54 4.75
C HIS A 47 5.50 8.30 5.80
N ARG A 48 5.34 7.99 7.09
CA ARG A 48 6.11 8.59 8.20
C ARG A 48 7.41 7.85 8.52
N SER A 49 7.65 6.68 7.93
CA SER A 49 8.78 5.81 8.27
C SER A 49 10.13 6.56 8.35
N GLY A 50 10.79 6.47 9.50
CA GLY A 50 11.90 7.34 9.92
C GLY A 50 13.19 7.30 9.08
N MET A 51 13.30 6.41 8.09
CA MET A 51 14.44 6.36 7.16
C MET A 51 14.23 7.19 5.89
N SER A 52 13.02 7.70 5.65
CA SER A 52 12.71 8.57 4.52
C SER A 52 11.58 9.49 4.95
N ILE A 53 11.92 10.74 5.27
CA ILE A 53 10.91 11.79 5.48
C ILE A 53 10.19 11.92 4.13
N HIS A 54 8.98 11.37 4.03
CA HIS A 54 8.13 11.34 2.83
C HIS A 54 8.65 10.50 1.63
N PRO A 55 8.58 9.15 1.69
CA PRO A 55 8.94 8.31 0.55
C PRO A 55 7.99 8.54 -0.63
N GLY A 56 8.53 8.56 -1.85
CA GLY A 56 7.72 8.54 -3.06
C GLY A 56 6.97 7.22 -3.25
N VAL A 57 5.99 7.22 -4.16
CA VAL A 57 5.10 6.07 -4.47
C VAL A 57 5.85 4.75 -4.63
N THR A 58 6.96 4.74 -5.37
CA THR A 58 7.75 3.53 -5.64
C THR A 58 8.32 2.93 -4.37
N LYS A 59 8.95 3.74 -3.52
CA LYS A 59 9.57 3.28 -2.26
C LYS A 59 8.50 2.77 -1.31
N MET A 60 7.45 3.57 -1.11
CA MET A 60 6.34 3.20 -0.23
C MET A 60 5.65 1.89 -0.67
N TYR A 61 5.43 1.69 -1.97
CA TYR A 61 4.91 0.41 -2.48
C TYR A 61 5.89 -0.74 -2.26
N GLN A 62 7.18 -0.54 -2.50
CA GLN A 62 8.19 -1.58 -2.30
C GLN A 62 8.33 -2.00 -0.83
N ASP A 63 8.14 -1.08 0.11
CA ASP A 63 8.22 -1.38 1.53
C ASP A 63 6.95 -2.07 2.03
N LEU A 64 5.77 -1.51 1.72
CA LEU A 64 4.50 -2.08 2.18
C LEU A 64 4.21 -3.45 1.55
N LYS A 65 4.56 -3.68 0.27
CA LYS A 65 4.29 -4.96 -0.41
C LYS A 65 5.05 -6.16 0.19
N LYS A 66 6.05 -5.92 1.05
CA LYS A 66 6.79 -6.99 1.74
C LYS A 66 5.92 -7.66 2.80
N LEU A 67 5.02 -6.89 3.42
CA LEU A 67 4.22 -7.32 4.56
C LEU A 67 2.72 -7.40 4.24
N PHE A 68 2.22 -6.51 3.39
CA PHE A 68 0.78 -6.34 3.17
C PHE A 68 0.38 -6.57 1.72
N TRP A 69 -0.90 -6.91 1.54
CA TRP A 69 -1.54 -7.02 0.25
C TRP A 69 -3.02 -6.66 0.35
N TRP A 70 -3.54 -5.92 -0.63
CA TRP A 70 -4.98 -5.74 -0.87
C TRP A 70 -5.24 -5.31 -2.33
N PRO A 71 -6.45 -5.54 -2.86
CA PRO A 71 -6.82 -5.06 -4.19
C PRO A 71 -6.68 -3.54 -4.30
N GLY A 72 -5.98 -3.07 -5.35
CA GLY A 72 -5.78 -1.64 -5.58
C GLY A 72 -4.70 -0.98 -4.71
N MET A 73 -3.91 -1.73 -3.95
CA MET A 73 -2.86 -1.21 -3.05
C MET A 73 -1.94 -0.17 -3.71
N LYS A 74 -1.41 -0.45 -4.90
CA LYS A 74 -0.52 0.49 -5.62
C LYS A 74 -1.24 1.80 -5.98
N ARG A 75 -2.52 1.73 -6.38
CA ARG A 75 -3.34 2.90 -6.72
C ARG A 75 -3.56 3.77 -5.49
N GLN A 76 -3.97 3.16 -4.37
CA GLN A 76 -4.24 3.88 -3.12
C GLN A 76 -2.97 4.51 -2.52
N ILE A 77 -1.81 3.84 -2.61
CA ILE A 77 -0.52 4.44 -2.24
C ILE A 77 -0.22 5.67 -3.11
N SER A 78 -0.47 5.56 -4.41
CA SER A 78 -0.25 6.67 -5.34
C SER A 78 -1.12 7.88 -4.99
N GLU A 79 -2.42 7.67 -4.79
CA GLU A 79 -3.37 8.71 -4.39
C GLU A 79 -2.95 9.36 -3.07
N PHE A 80 -2.54 8.56 -2.08
CA PHE A 80 -2.12 9.06 -0.77
C PHE A 80 -0.87 9.94 -0.84
N VAL A 81 0.18 9.49 -1.54
CA VAL A 81 1.43 10.25 -1.69
C VAL A 81 1.21 11.51 -2.53
N TYR A 82 0.37 11.46 -3.57
CA TYR A 82 0.04 12.64 -4.36
C TYR A 82 -0.77 13.68 -3.59
N ALA A 83 -1.54 13.28 -2.58
CA ALA A 83 -2.21 14.22 -1.67
C ALA A 83 -1.27 14.89 -0.66
N CYS A 84 -0.01 14.45 -0.54
CA CYS A 84 0.94 15.01 0.42
C CYS A 84 1.58 16.31 -0.12
N LEU A 85 1.26 17.45 0.52
CA LEU A 85 1.81 18.77 0.17
C LEU A 85 3.35 18.82 0.23
N VAL A 86 3.97 18.08 1.18
CA VAL A 86 5.43 18.02 1.31
C VAL A 86 6.06 17.28 0.13
N CYS A 87 5.47 16.15 -0.29
CA CYS A 87 5.90 15.43 -1.48
C CYS A 87 5.70 16.25 -2.77
N GLN A 88 4.63 17.04 -2.86
CA GLN A 88 4.37 17.88 -4.02
C GLN A 88 5.43 18.96 -4.18
N LYS A 89 5.73 19.70 -3.09
CA LYS A 89 6.73 20.77 -3.10
C LYS A 89 8.12 20.27 -3.48
N SER A 90 8.56 19.16 -2.85
CA SER A 90 9.88 18.60 -3.14
C SER A 90 10.02 18.09 -4.58
N LYS A 91 8.94 17.66 -5.24
CA LYS A 91 8.99 17.28 -6.66
C LYS A 91 9.20 18.47 -7.59
N ILE A 92 8.64 19.64 -7.27
CA ILE A 92 8.73 20.86 -8.09
C ILE A 92 10.16 21.42 -8.02
N GLU A 93 10.73 21.52 -6.82
CA GLU A 93 12.07 22.09 -6.60
C GLU A 93 13.18 21.31 -7.32
N HIS A 94 13.02 20.01 -7.51
CA HIS A 94 14.02 19.15 -8.15
C HIS A 94 13.75 18.89 -9.65
N GLN A 95 12.74 19.51 -10.26
CA GLN A 95 12.59 19.42 -11.73
C GLN A 95 13.70 20.23 -12.41
N LYS A 96 14.30 19.66 -13.47
CA LYS A 96 15.19 20.45 -14.34
C LYS A 96 14.36 21.55 -15.01
N PRO A 97 14.85 22.80 -15.07
CA PRO A 97 14.20 23.83 -15.86
C PRO A 97 14.12 23.38 -17.32
N SER A 98 12.99 23.62 -17.97
CA SER A 98 12.84 23.40 -19.41
C SER A 98 13.77 24.38 -20.14
N GLY A 99 14.83 23.85 -20.73
CA GLY A 99 15.79 24.55 -21.58
C GLY A 99 16.16 23.65 -22.74
#